data_AF-A0A4R1K8V3-F1
#
_entry.id   AF-A0A4R1K8V3-F1
#
_cell.length_a   1.000
_cell.length_b   1.000
_cell.length_c   1.000
_cell.angle_alpha   90.00
_cell.angle_beta   90.00
_cell.angle_gamma   90.00
#
_symmetry.space_group_name_H-M   'P 1'
#
loop_
_entity.id
_entity.type
_entity.pdbx_description
1 polymer ?
#
loop_
_entity_poly.entity_id
_entity_poly.type
_entity_poly.pdbx_seq_one_letter_code
_entity_poly.pdbx_strand_id
1 'polypeptide(L)'
;MKNIEHNNIFELIALDTGLSEDELPTRLRSMGRRSFVEYTSKNGLSLLKNPMSFGSEVTDPTGKILINSGVPVGKYFEALLDRYVNDDRFHTSPIKIECTSDVLNYYRSKSYERVGMILNDFVFTQDKFATFYSKIKENKFDIKAMDVFNRAIDHMLSSPDGIMAMVKLFKNATEKRELITDNINSAFISLVLSPFARHNILTDDSGGFLMKIALTSIMQNIAELMDCGYNPDCIDRSAKIAKSLINDDTVEEAIRMKTYADGDKSVPIFFDQVNRKNFFLRLLVTVNLFVELVKINKTDPANLEVHKSLYELAELGYADREMVSFIGKLFLPAVKSLVLEYAYKIKNSCGADPIIWSTIGDMLPVKFLCPKAECLHTGQHKTFIPEDVKIEADSVYQTRINAGMYHTCKLLTEKLQDYYKTVSQRSED
;
A
#
# COMPACT_ATOMS: atom_id res chain seq x y z
N MET A 1 27.32 3.96 18.68
CA MET A 1 27.25 3.08 17.48
C MET A 1 25.80 2.85 17.13
N LYS A 2 25.43 2.96 15.85
CA LYS A 2 24.11 2.49 15.41
C LYS A 2 24.17 0.97 15.23
N ASN A 3 23.12 0.27 15.63
CA ASN A 3 22.99 -1.19 15.50
C ASN A 3 21.72 -1.50 14.71
N ILE A 4 21.70 -2.64 14.02
CA ILE A 4 20.47 -3.23 13.47
C ILE A 4 19.96 -4.25 14.49
N GLU A 5 18.73 -4.07 14.96
CA GLU A 5 18.11 -4.93 15.96
C GLU A 5 17.23 -6.00 15.31
N HIS A 6 17.41 -7.24 15.76
CA HIS A 6 16.60 -8.42 15.43
C HIS A 6 15.97 -8.94 16.71
N ASN A 7 14.76 -9.45 16.63
CA ASN A 7 14.04 -10.01 17.78
C ASN A 7 14.78 -11.22 18.36
N ASN A 8 15.38 -12.05 17.51
CA ASN A 8 16.08 -13.28 17.86
C ASN A 8 17.00 -13.72 16.70
N ILE A 9 17.67 -14.86 16.85
CA ILE A 9 18.58 -15.40 15.81
C ILE A 9 17.83 -15.96 14.59
N PHE A 10 16.58 -16.41 14.77
CA PHE A 10 15.77 -16.96 13.68
C PHE A 10 15.31 -15.88 12.71
N GLU A 11 15.02 -14.65 13.16
CA GLU A 11 14.75 -13.51 12.28
C GLU A 11 15.94 -13.26 11.32
N LEU A 12 17.16 -13.33 11.86
CA LEU A 12 18.39 -13.14 11.09
C LEU A 12 18.61 -14.28 10.07
N ILE A 13 18.31 -15.54 10.44
CA ILE A 13 18.35 -16.69 9.53
C ILE A 13 17.27 -16.57 8.44
N ALA A 14 16.04 -16.21 8.83
CA ALA A 14 14.91 -16.05 7.93
C ALA A 14 15.16 -14.98 6.86
N LEU A 15 15.80 -13.88 7.25
CA LEU A 15 16.23 -12.85 6.31
C LEU A 15 17.26 -13.36 5.31
N ASP A 16 18.26 -14.11 5.76
CA ASP A 16 19.37 -14.60 4.92
C ASP A 16 18.93 -15.70 3.95
N THR A 17 18.06 -16.61 4.42
CA THR A 17 17.66 -17.83 3.70
C THR A 17 16.32 -17.73 2.99
N GLY A 18 15.51 -16.70 3.29
CA GLY A 18 14.14 -16.58 2.78
C GLY A 18 13.12 -17.53 3.41
N LEU A 19 13.53 -18.31 4.42
CA LEU A 19 12.64 -19.22 5.15
C LEU A 19 11.72 -18.45 6.12
N SER A 20 10.56 -19.05 6.46
CA SER A 20 9.67 -18.49 7.50
C SER A 20 10.32 -18.58 8.88
N GLU A 21 10.38 -17.47 9.61
CA GLU A 21 10.95 -17.41 10.98
C GLU A 21 10.26 -18.41 11.91
N ASP A 22 8.93 -18.51 11.83
CA ASP A 22 8.12 -19.35 12.74
C ASP A 22 8.34 -20.85 12.50
N GLU A 23 8.72 -21.25 11.28
CA GLU A 23 9.09 -22.62 10.98
C GLU A 23 10.47 -23.01 11.51
N LEU A 24 11.39 -22.05 11.65
CA LEU A 24 12.80 -22.34 11.95
C LEU A 24 13.01 -23.00 13.31
N PRO A 25 12.39 -22.55 14.43
CA PRO A 25 12.49 -23.24 15.71
C PRO A 25 11.98 -24.68 15.65
N THR A 26 10.84 -24.90 14.99
CA THR A 26 10.21 -26.23 14.86
C THR A 26 11.07 -27.18 14.02
N ARG A 27 11.67 -26.67 12.93
CA ARG A 27 12.64 -27.43 12.12
C ARG A 27 13.92 -27.72 12.88
N LEU A 28 14.44 -26.74 13.63
CA LEU A 28 15.63 -26.95 14.46
C LEU A 28 15.42 -28.08 15.47
N ARG A 29 14.29 -28.09 16.16
CA ARG A 29 13.96 -29.13 17.15
C ARG A 29 13.76 -30.51 16.53
N SER A 30 13.07 -30.58 15.39
CA SER A 30 12.80 -31.87 14.73
C SER A 30 14.03 -32.47 14.06
N MET A 31 14.91 -31.65 13.48
CA MET A 31 16.10 -32.13 12.75
C MET A 31 17.34 -32.26 13.65
N GLY A 32 17.34 -31.56 14.79
CA GLY A 32 18.52 -31.33 15.61
C GLY A 32 19.50 -30.33 14.99
N ARG A 33 20.39 -29.76 15.81
CA ARG A 33 21.33 -28.69 15.40
C ARG A 33 22.09 -29.01 14.12
N ARG A 34 22.77 -30.17 14.05
CA ARG A 34 23.68 -30.50 12.94
C ARG A 34 22.95 -30.51 11.59
N SER A 35 21.86 -31.26 11.51
CA SER A 35 21.03 -31.35 10.31
C SER A 35 20.39 -30.01 9.95
N PHE A 36 20.02 -29.20 10.95
CA PHE A 36 19.48 -27.86 10.74
C PHE A 36 20.52 -26.88 10.16
N VAL A 37 21.77 -26.91 10.63
CA VAL A 37 22.87 -26.11 10.08
C VAL A 37 23.14 -26.50 8.63
N GLU A 38 23.17 -27.80 8.32
CA GLU A 38 23.31 -28.29 6.94
C GLU A 38 22.12 -27.86 6.07
N TYR A 39 20.89 -27.91 6.60
CA TYR A 39 19.68 -27.46 5.91
C TYR A 39 19.72 -25.96 5.61
N THR A 40 19.98 -25.12 6.59
CA THR A 40 20.05 -23.65 6.42
C THR A 40 21.20 -23.26 5.49
N SER A 41 22.35 -23.93 5.56
CA SER A 41 23.48 -23.72 4.63
C SER A 41 23.10 -24.06 3.18
N LYS A 42 22.35 -25.15 2.97
CA LYS A 42 21.82 -25.50 1.64
C LYS A 42 20.80 -24.48 1.11
N ASN A 43 20.08 -23.80 2.01
CA ASN A 43 19.17 -22.71 1.70
C ASN A 43 19.86 -21.33 1.69
N GLY A 44 21.18 -21.29 1.52
CA GLY A 44 21.88 -20.03 1.26
C GLY A 44 22.27 -19.22 2.49
N LEU A 45 22.30 -19.81 3.69
CA LEU A 45 22.82 -19.15 4.90
C LEU A 45 24.26 -18.67 4.68
N SER A 46 24.41 -17.36 4.53
CA SER A 46 25.66 -16.66 4.25
C SER A 46 26.17 -15.88 5.47
N LEU A 47 25.36 -15.75 6.52
CA LEU A 47 25.72 -15.19 7.83
C LEU A 47 26.99 -15.81 8.42
N LEU A 48 27.20 -17.11 8.18
CA LEU A 48 28.38 -17.83 8.66
C LEU A 48 29.68 -17.45 7.92
N LYS A 49 29.55 -16.83 6.75
CA LYS A 49 30.66 -16.42 5.88
C LYS A 49 30.95 -14.92 5.96
N ASN A 50 30.00 -14.13 6.45
CA ASN A 50 30.10 -12.67 6.54
C ASN A 50 30.53 -12.24 7.96
N PRO A 51 31.50 -11.33 8.10
CA PRO A 51 31.96 -10.86 9.41
C PRO A 51 30.91 -9.93 10.03
N MET A 52 29.95 -10.49 10.76
CA MET A 52 28.99 -9.74 11.58
C MET A 52 29.28 -9.94 13.05
N SER A 53 29.27 -8.85 13.81
CA SER A 53 29.50 -8.88 15.26
C SER A 53 28.28 -8.39 16.03
N PHE A 54 28.10 -8.93 17.24
CA PHE A 54 27.07 -8.47 18.17
C PHE A 54 27.41 -7.06 18.67
N GLY A 55 26.54 -6.09 18.40
CA GLY A 55 26.67 -4.70 18.85
C GLY A 55 26.24 -4.47 20.31
N SER A 56 25.72 -5.49 20.99
CA SER A 56 25.43 -5.48 22.43
C SER A 56 25.53 -6.88 23.02
N GLU A 57 25.50 -6.97 24.35
CA GLU A 57 25.35 -8.25 25.03
C GLU A 57 24.01 -8.89 24.68
N VAL A 58 24.02 -10.22 24.51
CA VAL A 58 22.82 -11.05 24.36
C VAL A 58 22.59 -11.73 25.70
N THR A 59 21.41 -11.56 26.28
CA THR A 59 21.06 -12.10 27.60
C THR A 59 19.94 -13.13 27.49
N ASP A 60 19.80 -13.94 28.53
CA ASP A 60 18.64 -14.82 28.72
C ASP A 60 17.48 -14.06 29.42
N PRO A 61 16.34 -14.71 29.69
CA PRO A 61 15.17 -14.09 30.34
C PRO A 61 15.47 -13.59 31.77
N THR A 62 16.49 -14.15 32.42
CA THR A 62 16.91 -13.79 33.79
C THR A 62 17.93 -12.66 33.80
N GLY A 63 18.31 -12.13 32.63
CA GLY A 63 19.32 -11.09 32.48
C GLY A 63 20.76 -11.59 32.51
N LYS A 64 20.99 -12.92 32.48
CA LYS A 64 22.34 -13.47 32.44
C LYS A 64 22.93 -13.29 31.05
N ILE A 65 24.15 -12.76 31.00
CA ILE A 65 24.89 -12.58 29.75
C ILE A 65 25.24 -13.95 29.16
N LEU A 66 24.82 -14.16 27.91
CA LEU A 66 25.11 -15.35 27.10
C LEU A 66 26.25 -15.10 26.12
N ILE A 67 26.27 -13.91 25.52
CA ILE A 67 27.23 -13.49 24.51
C ILE A 67 27.62 -12.05 24.78
N ASN A 68 28.93 -11.77 24.82
CA ASN A 68 29.44 -10.41 24.96
C ASN A 68 29.31 -9.62 23.65
N SER A 69 29.31 -8.29 23.75
CA SER A 69 29.44 -7.42 22.59
C SER A 69 30.79 -7.62 21.85
N GLY A 70 30.83 -7.28 20.57
CA GLY A 70 32.00 -7.42 19.69
C GLY A 70 32.27 -8.85 19.19
N VAL A 71 31.51 -9.82 19.67
CA VAL A 71 31.68 -11.23 19.31
C VAL A 71 31.11 -11.51 17.90
N PRO A 72 31.82 -12.23 17.01
CA PRO A 72 31.27 -12.63 15.72
C PRO A 72 30.08 -13.60 15.85
N VAL A 73 28.99 -13.33 15.11
CA VAL A 73 27.76 -14.12 15.16
C VAL A 73 28.00 -15.59 14.81
N GLY A 74 28.78 -15.84 13.75
CA GLY A 74 29.11 -17.21 13.31
C GLY A 74 29.81 -18.07 14.38
N LYS A 75 30.58 -17.47 15.29
CA LYS A 75 31.28 -18.21 16.36
C LYS A 75 30.33 -18.76 17.43
N TYR A 76 29.19 -18.11 17.64
CA TYR A 76 28.25 -18.47 18.70
C TYR A 76 26.93 -19.04 18.17
N PHE A 77 26.72 -19.00 16.85
CA PHE A 77 25.52 -19.49 16.19
C PHE A 77 25.14 -20.90 16.62
N GLU A 78 26.06 -21.86 16.48
CA GLU A 78 25.79 -23.26 16.82
C GLU A 78 25.52 -23.48 18.31
N ALA A 79 26.29 -22.82 19.18
CA ALA A 79 26.11 -22.92 20.62
C ALA A 79 24.76 -22.33 21.07
N LEU A 80 24.29 -21.30 20.39
CA LEU A 80 22.97 -20.71 20.61
C LEU A 80 21.86 -21.68 20.16
N LEU A 81 22.01 -22.29 18.97
CA LEU A 81 21.07 -23.29 18.46
C LEU A 81 20.98 -24.52 19.38
N ASP A 82 22.10 -24.98 19.95
CA ASP A 82 22.09 -26.10 20.92
C ASP A 82 21.20 -25.81 22.13
N ARG A 83 21.15 -24.55 22.60
CA ARG A 83 20.27 -24.18 23.72
C ARG A 83 18.80 -24.21 23.32
N TYR A 84 18.46 -23.71 22.13
CA TYR A 84 17.10 -23.78 21.59
C TYR A 84 16.60 -25.21 21.33
N VAL A 85 17.51 -26.17 21.12
CA VAL A 85 17.17 -27.61 20.99
C VAL A 85 16.90 -28.24 22.36
N ASN A 86 17.68 -27.87 23.38
CA ASN A 86 17.64 -28.53 24.68
C ASN A 86 16.63 -27.91 25.67
N ASP A 87 16.17 -26.68 25.43
CA ASP A 87 15.21 -25.99 26.28
C ASP A 87 14.13 -25.29 25.43
N ASP A 88 12.91 -25.80 25.52
CA ASP A 88 11.77 -25.29 24.78
C ASP A 88 11.32 -23.88 25.18
N ARG A 89 11.70 -23.44 26.39
CA ARG A 89 11.38 -22.12 26.95
C ARG A 89 12.52 -21.12 26.76
N PHE A 90 13.65 -21.56 26.21
CA PHE A 90 14.79 -20.69 26.01
C PHE A 90 14.46 -19.59 24.99
N HIS A 91 14.75 -18.35 25.38
CA HIS A 91 14.70 -17.19 24.51
C HIS A 91 15.81 -16.22 24.89
N THR A 92 16.18 -15.35 23.96
CA THR A 92 17.20 -14.33 24.17
C THR A 92 16.57 -12.94 24.27
N SER A 93 17.34 -11.96 24.74
CA SER A 93 17.11 -10.56 24.41
C SER A 93 17.23 -10.34 22.89
N PRO A 94 16.69 -9.20 22.37
CA PRO A 94 16.90 -8.81 20.99
C PRO A 94 18.39 -8.77 20.62
N ILE A 95 18.72 -9.33 19.47
CA ILE A 95 20.07 -9.39 18.92
C ILE A 95 20.37 -8.09 18.21
N LYS A 96 21.40 -7.38 18.66
CA LYS A 96 21.90 -6.16 17.99
C LYS A 96 23.13 -6.51 17.17
N ILE A 97 23.12 -6.18 15.88
CA ILE A 97 24.26 -6.34 14.98
C ILE A 97 24.92 -4.97 14.78
N GLU A 98 26.24 -4.93 14.92
CA GLU A 98 27.04 -3.73 14.70
C GLU A 98 26.97 -3.27 13.23
N CYS A 99 26.70 -1.99 12.99
CA CYS A 99 26.62 -1.44 11.64
C CYS A 99 28.00 -1.08 11.08
N THR A 100 28.68 -2.05 10.47
CA THR A 100 29.85 -1.81 9.61
C THR A 100 29.43 -1.67 8.14
N SER A 101 30.30 -1.13 7.28
CA SER A 101 30.02 -1.02 5.85
C SER A 101 29.71 -2.36 5.19
N ASP A 102 30.41 -3.43 5.58
CA ASP A 102 30.19 -4.78 5.07
C ASP A 102 28.82 -5.34 5.49
N VAL A 103 28.44 -5.11 6.76
CA VAL A 103 27.12 -5.48 7.27
C VAL A 103 26.02 -4.75 6.51
N LEU A 104 26.14 -3.43 6.31
CA LEU A 104 25.14 -2.65 5.56
C LEU A 104 25.04 -3.12 4.10
N ASN A 105 26.15 -3.46 3.46
CA ASN A 105 26.17 -4.00 2.10
C ASN A 105 25.51 -5.39 2.02
N TYR A 106 25.72 -6.23 3.03
CA TYR A 106 25.03 -7.51 3.15
C TYR A 106 23.50 -7.32 3.20
N TYR A 107 23.00 -6.46 4.08
CA TYR A 107 21.56 -6.19 4.19
C TYR A 107 20.99 -5.64 2.88
N ARG A 108 21.70 -4.70 2.25
CA ARG A 108 21.31 -4.16 0.94
C ARG A 108 21.11 -5.25 -0.10
N SER A 109 22.11 -6.11 -0.27
CA SER A 109 22.05 -7.19 -1.26
C SER A 109 20.85 -8.11 -1.02
N LYS A 110 20.62 -8.51 0.23
CA LYS A 110 19.49 -9.39 0.60
C LYS A 110 18.15 -8.70 0.42
N SER A 111 18.06 -7.42 0.75
CA SER A 111 16.84 -6.64 0.54
C SER A 111 16.49 -6.49 -0.94
N TYR A 112 17.45 -6.23 -1.83
CA TYR A 112 17.17 -6.15 -3.27
C TYR A 112 16.70 -7.47 -3.86
N GLU A 113 17.36 -8.58 -3.49
CA GLU A 113 16.94 -9.92 -3.91
C GLU A 113 15.47 -10.16 -3.54
N ARG A 114 15.10 -9.84 -2.30
CA ARG A 114 13.73 -10.02 -1.80
C ARG A 114 12.72 -9.07 -2.43
N VAL A 115 13.06 -7.80 -2.65
CA VAL A 115 12.24 -6.86 -3.42
C VAL A 115 11.98 -7.41 -4.82
N GLY A 116 13.03 -7.87 -5.50
CA GLY A 116 12.92 -8.43 -6.85
C GLY A 116 11.99 -9.64 -6.91
N MET A 117 12.11 -10.56 -5.94
CA MET A 117 11.21 -11.71 -5.83
C MET A 117 9.75 -11.27 -5.59
N ILE A 118 9.49 -10.37 -4.63
CA ILE A 118 8.14 -9.87 -4.36
C ILE A 118 7.53 -9.22 -5.60
N LEU A 119 8.30 -8.39 -6.30
CA LEU A 119 7.83 -7.74 -7.52
C LEU A 119 7.47 -8.76 -8.60
N ASN A 120 8.31 -9.76 -8.83
CA ASN A 120 8.10 -10.75 -9.88
C ASN A 120 7.02 -11.76 -9.54
N ASP A 121 7.00 -12.28 -8.32
CA ASP A 121 6.15 -13.40 -7.92
C ASP A 121 4.76 -12.92 -7.47
N PHE A 122 4.67 -11.72 -6.88
CA PHE A 122 3.43 -11.22 -6.28
C PHE A 122 2.83 -10.05 -7.01
N VAL A 123 3.65 -9.07 -7.44
CA VAL A 123 3.11 -7.79 -7.94
C VAL A 123 2.84 -7.84 -9.45
N PHE A 124 3.83 -8.20 -10.26
CA PHE A 124 3.71 -8.21 -11.73
C PHE A 124 2.91 -9.38 -12.28
N THR A 125 2.60 -10.38 -11.45
CA THR A 125 1.73 -11.51 -11.77
C THR A 125 0.25 -11.21 -11.51
N GLN A 126 -0.10 -10.02 -11.01
CA GLN A 126 -1.49 -9.64 -10.80
C GLN A 126 -2.22 -9.43 -12.13
N ASP A 127 -3.09 -10.38 -12.49
CA ASP A 127 -3.90 -10.32 -13.72
C ASP A 127 -4.69 -9.01 -13.85
N LYS A 128 -5.29 -8.54 -12.75
CA LYS A 128 -6.09 -7.30 -12.71
C LYS A 128 -5.29 -6.06 -13.11
N PHE A 129 -4.02 -5.97 -12.71
CA PHE A 129 -3.14 -4.83 -12.98
C PHE A 129 -2.18 -5.09 -14.15
N ALA A 130 -2.34 -6.18 -14.90
CA ALA A 130 -1.41 -6.60 -15.94
C ALA A 130 -1.14 -5.48 -16.98
N THR A 131 -2.20 -4.83 -17.48
CA THR A 131 -2.08 -3.72 -18.44
C THR A 131 -1.32 -2.51 -17.85
N PHE A 132 -1.57 -2.19 -16.59
CA PHE A 132 -0.90 -1.09 -15.89
C PHE A 132 0.59 -1.38 -15.74
N TYR A 133 0.94 -2.59 -15.29
CA TYR A 133 2.34 -3.00 -15.13
C TYR A 133 3.08 -3.18 -16.45
N SER A 134 2.41 -3.57 -17.53
CA SER A 134 3.01 -3.57 -18.89
C SER A 134 3.44 -2.15 -19.27
N LYS A 135 2.58 -1.15 -19.05
CA LYS A 135 2.90 0.26 -19.32
C LYS A 135 4.07 0.77 -18.47
N ILE A 136 4.17 0.35 -17.20
CA ILE A 136 5.32 0.68 -16.35
C ILE A 136 6.60 0.10 -16.93
N LYS A 137 6.61 -1.20 -17.29
CA LYS A 137 7.79 -1.89 -17.84
C LYS A 137 8.22 -1.30 -19.19
N GLU A 138 7.27 -0.88 -20.00
CA GLU A 138 7.48 -0.26 -21.32
C GLU A 138 7.82 1.24 -21.23
N ASN A 139 7.88 1.83 -20.02
CA ASN A 139 8.09 3.26 -19.78
C ASN A 139 7.11 4.16 -20.57
N LYS A 140 5.83 3.77 -20.60
CA LYS A 140 4.76 4.51 -21.30
C LYS A 140 4.22 5.71 -20.53
N PHE A 141 4.72 5.97 -19.32
CA PHE A 141 4.36 7.11 -18.49
C PHE A 141 5.49 8.14 -18.47
N ASP A 142 5.15 9.41 -18.23
CA ASP A 142 6.12 10.51 -18.16
C ASP A 142 7.16 10.29 -17.05
N ILE A 143 6.75 9.61 -15.96
CA ILE A 143 7.64 9.22 -14.87
C ILE A 143 8.10 7.78 -15.06
N LYS A 144 9.42 7.57 -15.01
CA LYS A 144 10.05 6.25 -14.88
C LYS A 144 9.83 5.70 -13.48
N ALA A 145 8.61 5.24 -13.20
CA ALA A 145 8.18 4.87 -11.85
C ALA A 145 9.05 3.75 -11.25
N MET A 146 9.55 2.81 -12.06
CA MET A 146 10.48 1.76 -11.60
C MET A 146 11.82 2.32 -11.10
N ASP A 147 12.39 3.28 -11.83
CA ASP A 147 13.66 3.90 -11.43
C ASP A 147 13.49 4.69 -10.12
N VAL A 148 12.38 5.40 -9.96
CA VAL A 148 12.07 6.10 -8.70
C VAL A 148 11.86 5.11 -7.56
N PHE A 149 11.12 4.03 -7.80
CA PHE A 149 10.89 2.98 -6.80
C PHE A 149 12.21 2.37 -6.33
N ASN A 150 13.10 1.99 -7.26
CA ASN A 150 14.41 1.45 -6.91
C ASN A 150 15.25 2.44 -6.11
N ARG A 151 15.31 3.72 -6.53
CA ARG A 151 16.00 4.76 -5.73
C ARG A 151 15.40 4.94 -4.33
N ALA A 152 14.10 4.71 -4.15
CA ALA A 152 13.47 4.73 -2.83
C ALA A 152 13.91 3.55 -1.96
N ILE A 153 14.02 2.36 -2.56
CA ILE A 153 14.62 1.20 -1.90
C ILE A 153 16.07 1.51 -1.50
N ASP A 154 16.89 2.06 -2.41
CA ASP A 154 18.27 2.47 -2.12
C ASP A 154 18.34 3.45 -0.93
N HIS A 155 17.44 4.43 -0.91
CA HIS A 155 17.36 5.43 0.14
C HIS A 155 16.99 4.81 1.49
N MET A 156 15.99 3.90 1.54
CA MET A 156 15.67 3.15 2.77
C MET A 156 16.89 2.36 3.26
N LEU A 157 17.64 1.74 2.35
CA LEU A 157 18.80 0.92 2.68
C LEU A 157 20.09 1.73 2.93
N SER A 158 20.01 3.06 2.91
CA SER A 158 21.14 3.94 3.22
C SER A 158 21.41 4.09 4.72
N SER A 159 20.41 3.79 5.57
CA SER A 159 20.49 4.00 7.02
C SER A 159 20.10 2.73 7.81
N PRO A 160 20.64 2.55 9.04
CA PRO A 160 20.26 1.42 9.89
C PRO A 160 18.75 1.36 10.21
N ASP A 161 18.11 2.51 10.41
CA ASP A 161 16.67 2.59 10.72
C ASP A 161 15.83 2.15 9.51
N GLY A 162 16.23 2.53 8.30
CA GLY A 162 15.53 2.11 7.08
C GLY A 162 15.80 0.66 6.70
N ILE A 163 17.00 0.13 6.98
CA ILE A 163 17.27 -1.31 6.87
C ILE A 163 16.39 -2.09 7.86
N MET A 164 16.29 -1.64 9.11
CA MET A 164 15.44 -2.28 10.10
C MET A 164 13.96 -2.27 9.66
N ALA A 165 13.47 -1.13 9.16
CA ALA A 165 12.13 -1.05 8.57
C ALA A 165 11.95 -2.06 7.43
N MET A 166 12.91 -2.14 6.51
CA MET A 166 12.87 -3.06 5.37
C MET A 166 12.88 -4.54 5.79
N VAL A 167 13.71 -4.89 6.76
CA VAL A 167 13.77 -6.24 7.33
C VAL A 167 12.41 -6.62 7.91
N LYS A 168 11.76 -5.72 8.66
CA LYS A 168 10.43 -5.96 9.24
C LYS A 168 9.35 -6.05 8.16
N LEU A 169 9.37 -5.16 7.15
CA LEU A 169 8.48 -5.24 5.99
C LEU A 169 8.57 -6.62 5.32
N PHE A 170 9.79 -7.15 5.16
CA PHE A 170 9.99 -8.41 4.46
C PHE A 170 9.83 -9.66 5.29
N LYS A 171 10.09 -9.59 6.60
CA LYS A 171 9.88 -10.71 7.52
C LYS A 171 8.48 -11.30 7.32
N ASN A 172 7.47 -10.44 7.33
CA ASN A 172 6.07 -10.83 7.24
C ASN A 172 5.55 -10.86 5.80
N ALA A 173 6.41 -10.80 4.79
CA ALA A 173 5.95 -10.61 3.41
C ALA A 173 5.11 -11.75 2.84
N THR A 174 5.36 -12.98 3.27
CA THR A 174 4.57 -14.13 2.81
C THR A 174 3.20 -14.13 3.47
N GLU A 175 3.13 -13.90 4.78
CA GLU A 175 1.88 -13.91 5.55
C GLU A 175 1.04 -12.66 5.28
N LYS A 176 1.68 -11.51 5.07
CA LYS A 176 1.09 -10.21 4.76
C LYS A 176 1.27 -9.84 3.29
N ARG A 177 1.27 -10.86 2.42
CA ARG A 177 1.47 -10.70 0.97
C ARG A 177 0.56 -9.64 0.37
N GLU A 178 -0.72 -9.69 0.71
CA GLU A 178 -1.72 -8.75 0.19
C GLU A 178 -1.37 -7.31 0.59
N LEU A 179 -1.03 -7.08 1.86
CA LEU A 179 -0.71 -5.75 2.37
C LEU A 179 0.53 -5.15 1.69
N ILE A 180 1.57 -5.96 1.45
CA ILE A 180 2.76 -5.51 0.71
C ILE A 180 2.44 -5.24 -0.75
N THR A 181 1.63 -6.11 -1.35
CA THR A 181 1.18 -5.93 -2.74
C THR A 181 0.40 -4.64 -2.89
N ASP A 182 -0.49 -4.33 -1.93
CA ASP A 182 -1.26 -3.08 -1.88
C ASP A 182 -0.33 -1.87 -1.69
N ASN A 183 0.68 -1.95 -0.81
CA ASN A 183 1.65 -0.88 -0.63
C ASN A 183 2.42 -0.57 -1.93
N ILE A 184 2.84 -1.60 -2.65
CA ILE A 184 3.57 -1.47 -3.91
C ILE A 184 2.66 -0.97 -5.03
N ASN A 185 1.43 -1.49 -5.13
CA ASN A 185 0.40 -0.98 -6.05
C ASN A 185 0.19 0.53 -5.82
N SER A 186 -0.02 0.93 -4.56
CA SER A 186 -0.17 2.34 -4.20
C SER A 186 1.06 3.17 -4.53
N ALA A 187 2.27 2.65 -4.33
CA ALA A 187 3.50 3.36 -4.68
C ALA A 187 3.59 3.64 -6.19
N PHE A 188 3.37 2.63 -7.03
CA PHE A 188 3.43 2.80 -8.47
C PHE A 188 2.31 3.72 -8.99
N ILE A 189 1.08 3.53 -8.52
CA ILE A 189 -0.05 4.39 -8.89
C ILE A 189 0.23 5.84 -8.48
N SER A 190 0.65 6.07 -7.23
CA SER A 190 0.95 7.41 -6.72
C SER A 190 2.06 8.11 -7.49
N LEU A 191 3.11 7.37 -7.87
CA LEU A 191 4.19 7.91 -8.71
C LEU A 191 3.69 8.32 -10.09
N VAL A 192 2.89 7.48 -10.74
CA VAL A 192 2.34 7.76 -12.07
C VAL A 192 1.29 8.88 -12.03
N LEU A 193 0.59 9.06 -10.91
CA LEU A 193 -0.36 10.16 -10.72
C LEU A 193 0.30 11.50 -10.45
N SER A 194 1.53 11.51 -9.93
CA SER A 194 2.22 12.72 -9.48
C SER A 194 2.29 13.86 -10.51
N PRO A 195 2.45 13.63 -11.84
CA PRO A 195 2.46 14.71 -12.82
C PRO A 195 1.11 15.42 -12.95
N PHE A 196 -0.01 14.71 -12.76
CA PHE A 196 -1.34 15.31 -12.80
C PHE A 196 -1.56 16.26 -11.62
N ALA A 197 -0.96 15.94 -10.48
CA ALA A 197 -1.11 16.76 -9.28
C ALA A 197 -0.17 17.97 -9.26
N ARG A 198 1.00 17.88 -9.92
CA ARG A 198 2.01 18.94 -9.95
C ARG A 198 2.88 18.83 -11.21
N HIS A 199 2.58 19.68 -12.19
CA HIS A 199 3.25 19.69 -13.50
C HIS A 199 4.78 19.90 -13.45
N ASN A 200 5.30 20.60 -12.43
CA ASN A 200 6.74 20.90 -12.32
C ASN A 200 7.58 19.74 -11.78
N ILE A 201 6.99 18.58 -11.47
CA ILE A 201 7.69 17.41 -10.90
C ILE A 201 8.53 16.66 -11.94
N LEU A 202 8.25 16.84 -13.23
CA LEU A 202 8.92 16.11 -14.31
C LEU A 202 10.45 16.32 -14.34
N THR A 203 10.96 17.36 -13.67
CA THR A 203 12.39 17.69 -13.56
C THR A 203 13.01 17.34 -12.20
N ASP A 204 12.32 16.57 -11.35
CA ASP A 204 12.78 16.18 -10.01
C ASP A 204 13.84 15.04 -10.06
N ASP A 205 14.98 15.35 -10.69
CA ASP A 205 16.08 14.41 -10.91
C ASP A 205 16.74 13.94 -9.60
N SER A 206 16.71 14.78 -8.56
CA SER A 206 17.31 14.53 -7.24
C SER A 206 16.43 13.74 -6.26
N GLY A 207 15.20 13.39 -6.63
CA GLY A 207 14.31 12.63 -5.75
C GLY A 207 13.82 13.44 -4.55
N GLY A 208 13.44 14.70 -4.74
CA GLY A 208 12.94 15.55 -3.66
C GLY A 208 11.48 15.27 -3.28
N PHE A 209 10.60 15.11 -4.25
CA PHE A 209 9.15 14.95 -4.04
C PHE A 209 8.66 13.56 -4.48
N LEU A 210 9.12 13.07 -5.63
CA LEU A 210 8.81 11.71 -6.10
C LEU A 210 9.28 10.64 -5.12
N MET A 211 10.45 10.85 -4.53
CA MET A 211 10.99 9.98 -3.49
C MET A 211 10.10 9.96 -2.25
N LYS A 212 9.60 11.12 -1.83
CA LYS A 212 8.67 11.22 -0.70
C LYS A 212 7.42 10.41 -0.99
N ILE A 213 6.81 10.57 -2.16
CA ILE A 213 5.66 9.76 -2.59
C ILE A 213 5.95 8.26 -2.50
N ALA A 214 7.07 7.80 -3.08
CA ALA A 214 7.43 6.40 -3.09
C ALA A 214 7.62 5.86 -1.65
N LEU A 215 8.45 6.53 -0.85
CA LEU A 215 8.75 6.14 0.53
C LEU A 215 7.50 6.14 1.40
N THR A 216 6.67 7.19 1.31
CA THR A 216 5.42 7.28 2.05
C THR A 216 4.47 6.15 1.68
N SER A 217 4.35 5.80 0.40
CA SER A 217 3.46 4.72 -0.08
C SER A 217 3.96 3.33 0.32
N ILE A 218 5.27 3.08 0.25
CA ILE A 218 5.87 1.81 0.69
C ILE A 218 5.65 1.60 2.19
N MET A 219 5.77 2.68 2.98
CA MET A 219 5.66 2.64 4.45
C MET A 219 4.24 2.87 4.98
N GLN A 220 3.22 3.02 4.14
CA GLN A 220 1.88 3.44 4.57
C GLN A 220 1.25 2.51 5.62
N ASN A 221 1.61 1.21 5.59
CA ASN A 221 1.11 0.18 6.51
C ASN A 221 2.23 -0.42 7.38
N ILE A 222 3.29 0.35 7.66
CA ILE A 222 4.45 -0.16 8.38
C ILE A 222 4.10 -0.63 9.81
N ALA A 223 3.14 0.02 10.49
CA ALA A 223 2.69 -0.39 11.82
C ALA A 223 2.09 -1.81 11.81
N GLU A 224 1.23 -2.10 10.84
CA GLU A 224 0.66 -3.43 10.65
C GLU A 224 1.75 -4.42 10.25
N LEU A 225 2.64 -4.08 9.32
CA LEU A 225 3.72 -4.96 8.88
C LEU A 225 4.72 -5.28 10.00
N MET A 226 4.82 -4.44 11.02
CA MET A 226 5.61 -4.66 12.24
C MET A 226 4.87 -5.46 13.34
N ASP A 227 3.70 -6.03 13.07
CA ASP A 227 2.85 -6.78 14.02
C ASP A 227 2.41 -5.98 15.25
N CYS A 228 2.31 -4.66 15.11
CA CYS A 228 1.91 -3.79 16.20
C CYS A 228 0.41 -3.53 16.31
N GLY A 229 -0.38 -3.92 15.30
CA GLY A 229 -1.80 -3.57 15.21
C GLY A 229 -2.06 -2.06 15.37
N TYR A 230 -3.22 -1.71 15.96
CA TYR A 230 -3.65 -0.33 16.21
C TYR A 230 -3.10 0.27 17.52
N ASN A 231 -1.96 -0.21 18.03
CA ASN A 231 -1.37 0.34 19.24
C ASN A 231 -0.86 1.79 18.99
N PRO A 232 -1.41 2.81 19.67
CA PRO A 232 -1.03 4.22 19.45
C PRO A 232 0.47 4.48 19.55
N ASP A 233 1.16 3.85 20.49
CA ASP A 233 2.60 4.02 20.67
C ASP A 233 3.40 3.49 19.47
N CYS A 234 2.91 2.41 18.83
CA CYS A 234 3.56 1.87 17.65
C CYS A 234 3.19 2.64 16.37
N ILE A 235 1.99 3.22 16.28
CA ILE A 235 1.63 4.15 15.20
C ILE A 235 2.58 5.36 15.24
N ASP A 236 2.81 5.94 16.42
CA ASP A 236 3.74 7.06 16.59
C ASP A 236 5.19 6.67 16.27
N ARG A 237 5.63 5.47 16.68
CA ARG A 237 6.96 4.96 16.34
C ARG A 237 7.12 4.78 14.81
N SER A 238 6.09 4.25 14.17
CA SER A 238 6.04 4.03 12.71
C SER A 238 6.12 5.34 11.92
N ALA A 239 5.33 6.34 12.34
CA ALA A 239 5.38 7.67 11.75
C ALA A 239 6.76 8.33 11.94
N LYS A 240 7.39 8.16 13.11
CA LYS A 240 8.76 8.65 13.38
C LYS A 240 9.82 7.98 12.53
N ILE A 241 9.68 6.70 12.18
CA ILE A 241 10.59 6.03 11.24
C ILE A 241 10.49 6.70 9.86
N ALA A 242 9.28 6.94 9.38
CA ALA A 242 9.09 7.63 8.10
C ALA A 242 9.64 9.06 8.14
N LYS A 243 9.42 9.80 9.24
CA LYS A 243 10.02 11.12 9.46
C LYS A 243 11.54 11.08 9.44
N SER A 244 12.16 10.09 10.10
CA SER A 244 13.62 9.93 10.13
C SER A 244 14.20 9.69 8.74
N LEU A 245 13.50 8.93 7.90
CA LEU A 245 13.95 8.60 6.54
C LEU A 245 13.71 9.73 5.54
N ILE A 246 12.60 10.45 5.67
CA ILE A 246 12.13 11.42 4.67
C ILE A 246 12.44 12.87 5.07
N ASN A 247 12.60 13.12 6.37
CA ASN A 247 12.78 14.43 6.98
C ASN A 247 11.68 15.42 6.57
N ASP A 248 10.42 15.02 6.72
CA ASP A 248 9.23 15.83 6.38
C ASP A 248 8.09 15.58 7.36
N ASP A 249 7.67 16.63 8.07
CA ASP A 249 6.59 16.59 9.07
C ASP A 249 5.23 16.27 8.42
N THR A 250 5.01 16.69 7.17
CA THR A 250 3.74 16.42 6.48
C THR A 250 3.60 14.94 6.13
N VAL A 251 4.71 14.24 5.91
CA VAL A 251 4.71 12.79 5.68
C VAL A 251 4.47 12.03 6.97
N GLU A 252 5.11 12.46 8.07
CA GLU A 252 4.86 11.89 9.39
C GLU A 252 3.37 11.96 9.76
N GLU A 253 2.78 13.15 9.59
CA GLU A 253 1.36 13.37 9.84
C GLU A 253 0.48 12.51 8.93
N ALA A 254 0.83 12.38 7.64
CA ALA A 254 0.06 11.57 6.70
C ALA A 254 -0.02 10.09 7.10
N ILE A 255 1.12 9.47 7.46
CA ILE A 255 1.15 8.06 7.88
C ILE A 255 0.39 7.88 9.20
N ARG A 256 0.57 8.81 10.15
CA ARG A 256 -0.11 8.78 11.43
C ARG A 256 -1.63 8.86 11.27
N MET A 257 -2.12 9.84 10.51
CA MET A 257 -3.55 10.08 10.30
C MET A 257 -4.22 8.97 9.51
N LYS A 258 -3.54 8.41 8.50
CA LYS A 258 -4.04 7.24 7.75
C LYS A 258 -4.30 6.06 8.69
N THR A 259 -3.32 5.72 9.53
CA THR A 259 -3.42 4.57 10.44
C THR A 259 -4.51 4.76 11.50
N TYR A 260 -4.73 5.99 11.99
CA TYR A 260 -5.84 6.26 12.90
C TYR A 260 -7.20 6.15 12.22
N ALA A 261 -7.34 6.64 10.98
CA ALA A 261 -8.58 6.58 10.23
C ALA A 261 -9.01 5.13 9.92
N ASP A 262 -8.06 4.23 9.68
CA ASP A 262 -8.35 2.81 9.49
C ASP A 262 -8.96 2.16 10.75
N GLY A 263 -8.58 2.66 11.93
CA GLY A 263 -9.08 2.19 13.23
C GLY A 263 -10.47 2.74 13.61
N ASP A 264 -10.82 3.95 13.13
CA ASP A 264 -12.13 4.58 13.35
C ASP A 264 -12.77 4.97 12.01
N LYS A 265 -13.23 3.95 11.27
CA LYS A 265 -13.84 4.10 9.94
C LYS A 265 -15.15 4.91 9.92
N SER A 266 -15.64 5.36 11.08
CA SER A 266 -16.90 6.08 11.22
C SER A 266 -16.83 7.56 10.82
N VAL A 267 -15.65 8.19 10.89
CA VAL A 267 -15.49 9.63 10.63
C VAL A 267 -14.77 9.87 9.29
N PRO A 268 -15.36 10.63 8.34
CA PRO A 268 -14.69 10.98 7.09
C PRO A 268 -13.43 11.82 7.32
N ILE A 269 -12.27 11.29 6.94
CA ILE A 269 -10.96 11.90 7.22
C ILE A 269 -10.81 13.30 6.59
N PHE A 270 -11.40 13.54 5.41
CA PHE A 270 -11.32 14.82 4.73
C PHE A 270 -12.47 15.76 5.11
N PHE A 271 -13.17 15.56 6.22
CA PHE A 271 -13.98 16.63 6.81
C PHE A 271 -13.11 17.66 7.55
N ASP A 272 -11.94 17.25 8.03
CA ASP A 272 -10.95 18.16 8.58
C ASP A 272 -10.24 18.96 7.46
N GLN A 273 -10.21 20.29 7.61
CA GLN A 273 -9.53 21.18 6.67
C GLN A 273 -8.01 21.02 6.67
N VAL A 274 -7.40 20.60 7.78
CA VAL A 274 -5.96 20.34 7.87
C VAL A 274 -5.59 19.16 6.97
N ASN A 275 -6.36 18.07 7.06
CA ASN A 275 -6.18 16.88 6.23
C ASN A 275 -6.31 17.18 4.73
N ARG A 276 -7.20 18.10 4.34
CA ARG A 276 -7.35 18.56 2.94
C ARG A 276 -6.16 19.34 2.40
N LYS A 277 -5.26 19.83 3.25
CA LYS A 277 -4.05 20.55 2.81
C LYS A 277 -2.83 19.63 2.72
N ASN A 278 -2.85 18.50 3.42
CA ASN A 278 -1.76 17.53 3.39
C ASN A 278 -1.81 16.68 2.11
N PHE A 279 -0.96 17.02 1.14
CA PHE A 279 -0.90 16.34 -0.15
C PHE A 279 -0.63 14.83 -0.02
N PHE A 280 0.31 14.43 0.83
CA PHE A 280 0.68 13.02 0.99
C PHE A 280 -0.47 12.22 1.58
N LEU A 281 -1.22 12.78 2.54
CA LEU A 281 -2.40 12.14 3.10
C LEU A 281 -3.50 11.95 2.04
N ARG A 282 -3.79 13.00 1.26
CA ARG A 282 -4.78 12.96 0.16
C ARG A 282 -4.47 11.85 -0.83
N LEU A 283 -3.21 11.76 -1.24
CA LEU A 283 -2.72 10.75 -2.18
C LEU A 283 -2.81 9.35 -1.57
N LEU A 284 -2.25 9.15 -0.37
CA LEU A 284 -2.25 7.85 0.30
C LEU A 284 -3.64 7.28 0.49
N VAL A 285 -4.53 8.03 1.15
CA VAL A 285 -5.87 7.55 1.48
C VAL A 285 -6.66 7.23 0.21
N THR A 286 -6.64 8.14 -0.77
CA THR A 286 -7.45 7.97 -1.97
C THR A 286 -6.95 6.83 -2.86
N VAL A 287 -5.63 6.69 -3.01
CA VAL A 287 -5.04 5.60 -3.81
C VAL A 287 -5.20 4.25 -3.10
N ASN A 288 -5.02 4.20 -1.78
CA ASN A 288 -5.23 2.98 -1.00
C ASN A 288 -6.69 2.51 -1.11
N LEU A 289 -7.65 3.42 -0.95
CA LEU A 289 -9.08 3.12 -1.12
C LEU A 289 -9.41 2.64 -2.54
N PHE A 290 -8.77 3.20 -3.57
CA PHE A 290 -8.92 2.69 -4.94
C PHE A 290 -8.42 1.25 -5.09
N VAL A 291 -7.23 0.94 -4.56
CA VAL A 291 -6.66 -0.42 -4.59
C VAL A 291 -7.60 -1.40 -3.85
N GLU A 292 -8.15 -1.00 -2.71
CA GLU A 292 -9.12 -1.79 -1.95
C GLU A 292 -10.41 -2.05 -2.74
N LEU A 293 -10.97 -1.05 -3.41
CA LEU A 293 -12.16 -1.22 -4.24
C LEU A 293 -11.91 -2.21 -5.39
N VAL A 294 -10.75 -2.15 -6.06
CA VAL A 294 -10.35 -3.12 -7.10
C VAL A 294 -10.21 -4.53 -6.52
N LYS A 295 -9.68 -4.64 -5.30
CA LYS A 295 -9.52 -5.90 -4.58
C LYS A 295 -10.89 -6.53 -4.26
N ILE A 296 -11.74 -5.81 -3.53
CA ILE A 296 -13.03 -6.31 -3.01
C ILE A 296 -14.00 -6.62 -4.15
N ASN A 297 -14.13 -5.74 -5.14
CA ASN A 297 -15.02 -5.95 -6.29
C ASN A 297 -14.50 -7.01 -7.27
N LYS A 298 -13.32 -7.58 -7.03
CA LYS A 298 -12.71 -8.61 -7.88
C LYS A 298 -12.65 -8.24 -9.36
N THR A 299 -12.42 -6.96 -9.65
CA THR A 299 -12.46 -6.42 -11.01
C THR A 299 -11.15 -5.73 -11.40
N ASP A 300 -11.05 -5.23 -12.62
CA ASP A 300 -9.88 -4.51 -13.10
C ASP A 300 -9.94 -3.00 -12.74
N PRO A 301 -8.79 -2.31 -12.68
CA PRO A 301 -8.70 -0.88 -12.37
C PRO A 301 -9.43 0.05 -13.35
N ALA A 302 -9.75 -0.39 -14.57
CA ALA A 302 -10.46 0.40 -15.57
C ALA A 302 -11.99 0.20 -15.50
N ASN A 303 -12.49 -0.64 -14.59
CA ASN A 303 -13.93 -0.83 -14.40
C ASN A 303 -14.60 0.45 -13.88
N LEU A 304 -15.60 0.94 -14.62
CA LEU A 304 -16.31 2.18 -14.30
C LEU A 304 -16.96 2.20 -12.91
N GLU A 305 -17.41 1.06 -12.40
CA GLU A 305 -18.05 0.99 -11.07
C GLU A 305 -17.05 1.28 -9.95
N VAL A 306 -15.79 0.86 -10.09
CA VAL A 306 -14.72 1.22 -9.12
C VAL A 306 -14.58 2.74 -9.03
N HIS A 307 -14.55 3.41 -10.19
CA HIS A 307 -14.41 4.87 -10.23
C HIS A 307 -15.66 5.58 -9.70
N LYS A 308 -16.87 5.10 -10.02
CA LYS A 308 -18.11 5.60 -9.43
C LYS A 308 -18.12 5.49 -7.91
N SER A 309 -17.78 4.32 -7.37
CA SER A 309 -17.66 4.13 -5.93
C SER A 309 -16.65 5.10 -5.31
N LEU A 310 -15.51 5.30 -5.96
CA LEU A 310 -14.49 6.23 -5.50
C LEU A 310 -14.98 7.69 -5.50
N TYR A 311 -15.75 8.12 -6.53
CA TYR A 311 -16.40 9.44 -6.54
C TYR A 311 -17.41 9.60 -5.41
N GLU A 312 -18.24 8.59 -5.15
CA GLU A 312 -19.22 8.64 -4.05
C GLU A 312 -18.53 8.76 -2.70
N LEU A 313 -17.44 8.03 -2.48
CA LEU A 313 -16.63 8.12 -1.26
C LEU A 313 -15.95 9.50 -1.13
N ALA A 314 -15.57 10.13 -2.24
CA ALA A 314 -15.06 11.50 -2.23
C ALA A 314 -16.11 12.54 -1.86
N GLU A 315 -17.36 12.37 -2.32
CA GLU A 315 -18.49 13.24 -1.92
C GLU A 315 -18.78 13.15 -0.43
N LEU A 316 -18.55 11.97 0.17
CA LEU A 316 -18.73 11.72 1.60
C LEU A 316 -17.50 12.14 2.44
N GLY A 317 -16.40 12.57 1.82
CA GLY A 317 -15.19 13.01 2.50
C GLY A 317 -14.23 11.89 2.94
N TYR A 318 -14.43 10.66 2.45
CA TYR A 318 -13.51 9.54 2.69
C TYR A 318 -12.36 9.49 1.66
N ALA A 319 -12.54 10.12 0.51
CA ALA A 319 -11.53 10.27 -0.52
C ALA A 319 -11.35 11.74 -0.92
N ASP A 320 -10.21 12.08 -1.51
CA ASP A 320 -9.97 13.41 -2.04
C ASP A 320 -10.46 13.53 -3.49
N ARG A 321 -11.37 14.46 -3.76
CA ARG A 321 -12.00 14.65 -5.08
C ARG A 321 -11.01 14.90 -6.21
N GLU A 322 -9.93 15.64 -5.95
CA GLU A 322 -8.92 15.94 -6.98
C GLU A 322 -8.11 14.69 -7.32
N MET A 323 -7.71 13.92 -6.29
CA MET A 323 -7.03 12.63 -6.50
C MET A 323 -7.91 11.62 -7.22
N VAL A 324 -9.22 11.59 -6.95
CA VAL A 324 -10.19 10.76 -7.69
C VAL A 324 -10.21 11.12 -9.18
N SER A 325 -10.22 12.41 -9.53
CA SER A 325 -10.13 12.86 -10.93
C SER A 325 -8.85 12.35 -11.61
N PHE A 326 -7.71 12.43 -10.92
CA PHE A 326 -6.43 11.94 -11.47
C PHE A 326 -6.42 10.43 -11.66
N ILE A 327 -6.97 9.66 -10.72
CA ILE A 327 -7.14 8.20 -10.85
C ILE A 327 -8.02 7.86 -12.05
N GLY A 328 -9.12 8.61 -12.24
CA GLY A 328 -9.99 8.48 -13.41
C GLY A 328 -9.23 8.68 -14.72
N LYS A 329 -8.41 9.72 -14.83
CA LYS A 329 -7.58 10.00 -16.03
C LYS A 329 -6.53 8.93 -16.29
N LEU A 330 -6.01 8.30 -15.24
CA LEU A 330 -4.99 7.26 -15.35
C LEU A 330 -5.54 5.95 -15.91
N PHE A 331 -6.70 5.51 -15.41
CA PHE A 331 -7.22 4.16 -15.70
C PHE A 331 -8.38 4.13 -16.69
N LEU A 332 -9.17 5.20 -16.81
CA LEU A 332 -10.27 5.27 -17.77
C LEU A 332 -9.82 5.91 -19.09
N PRO A 333 -10.43 5.52 -20.22
CA PRO A 333 -10.41 6.31 -21.43
C PRO A 333 -10.81 7.77 -21.15
N ALA A 334 -10.13 8.73 -21.79
CA ALA A 334 -10.32 10.16 -21.54
C ALA A 334 -11.80 10.59 -21.60
N VAL A 335 -12.54 10.12 -22.61
CA VAL A 335 -13.98 10.39 -22.76
C VAL A 335 -14.78 9.84 -21.57
N LYS A 336 -14.52 8.60 -21.12
CA LYS A 336 -15.23 7.99 -19.99
C LYS A 336 -14.95 8.78 -18.70
N SER A 337 -13.71 9.17 -18.45
CA SER A 337 -13.32 9.99 -17.30
C SER A 337 -14.06 11.34 -17.29
N LEU A 338 -14.05 12.07 -18.42
CA LEU A 338 -14.73 13.36 -18.54
C LEU A 338 -16.24 13.25 -18.35
N VAL A 339 -16.87 12.23 -18.94
CA VAL A 339 -18.32 12.01 -18.81
C VAL A 339 -18.70 11.69 -17.37
N LEU A 340 -17.90 10.88 -16.67
CA LEU A 340 -18.14 10.55 -15.27
C LEU A 340 -18.03 11.79 -14.38
N GLU A 341 -16.98 12.59 -14.54
CA GLU A 341 -16.81 13.87 -13.84
C GLU A 341 -18.01 14.81 -14.07
N TYR A 342 -18.46 14.92 -15.32
CA TYR A 342 -19.62 15.74 -15.66
C TYR A 342 -20.92 15.18 -15.06
N ALA A 343 -21.05 13.85 -14.96
CA ALA A 343 -22.21 13.23 -14.34
C ALA A 343 -22.31 13.59 -12.84
N TYR A 344 -21.22 13.51 -12.09
CA TYR A 344 -21.19 13.93 -10.68
C TYR A 344 -21.41 15.44 -10.52
N LYS A 345 -20.91 16.26 -11.45
CA LYS A 345 -21.21 17.71 -11.48
C LYS A 345 -22.70 17.99 -11.65
N ILE A 346 -23.37 17.27 -12.56
CA ILE A 346 -24.83 17.37 -12.73
C ILE A 346 -25.54 16.95 -11.45
N LYS A 347 -25.21 15.78 -10.88
CA LYS A 347 -25.80 15.25 -9.65
C LYS A 347 -25.75 16.28 -8.52
N ASN A 348 -24.58 16.85 -8.25
CA ASN A 348 -24.36 17.76 -7.13
C ASN A 348 -24.99 19.15 -7.35
N SER A 349 -25.29 19.52 -8.60
CA SER A 349 -26.02 20.75 -8.93
C SER A 349 -27.55 20.60 -8.84
N CYS A 350 -28.05 19.36 -8.73
CA CYS A 350 -29.48 19.09 -8.73
C CYS A 350 -29.99 18.89 -7.30
N GLY A 351 -30.90 19.75 -6.84
CA GLY A 351 -31.51 19.63 -5.50
C GLY A 351 -32.34 18.36 -5.28
N ALA A 352 -32.63 17.59 -6.34
CA ALA A 352 -33.30 16.30 -6.25
C ALA A 352 -32.36 15.11 -5.98
N ASP A 353 -31.03 15.34 -5.94
CA ASP A 353 -29.97 14.35 -5.70
C ASP A 353 -30.15 13.05 -6.52
N PRO A 354 -30.08 13.11 -7.86
CA PRO A 354 -30.33 11.96 -8.71
C PRO A 354 -29.25 10.88 -8.55
N ILE A 355 -29.63 9.64 -8.79
CA ILE A 355 -28.72 8.49 -8.81
C ILE A 355 -28.07 8.39 -10.18
N ILE A 356 -26.76 8.14 -10.20
CA ILE A 356 -26.01 7.86 -11.43
C ILE A 356 -26.05 6.35 -11.66
N TRP A 357 -26.83 5.92 -12.65
CA TRP A 357 -27.01 4.51 -12.97
C TRP A 357 -26.30 4.13 -14.26
N SER A 358 -25.46 3.11 -14.19
CA SER A 358 -24.88 2.42 -15.33
C SER A 358 -25.23 0.94 -15.21
N THR A 359 -25.50 0.28 -16.33
CA THR A 359 -25.51 -1.18 -16.36
C THR A 359 -24.10 -1.68 -16.10
N ILE A 360 -23.95 -2.67 -15.23
CA ILE A 360 -22.66 -3.34 -14.94
C ILE A 360 -22.03 -3.75 -16.28
N GLY A 361 -20.93 -3.10 -16.66
CA GLY A 361 -20.28 -3.32 -17.94
C GLY A 361 -19.56 -2.08 -18.48
N ASP A 362 -18.68 -2.34 -19.44
CA ASP A 362 -17.71 -1.40 -20.00
C ASP A 362 -18.29 -0.27 -20.88
N MET A 363 -19.62 -0.09 -20.90
CA MET A 363 -20.28 0.77 -21.87
C MET A 363 -21.15 1.86 -21.22
N LEU A 364 -20.83 3.12 -21.54
CA LEU A 364 -21.80 4.21 -21.52
C LEU A 364 -22.98 3.83 -22.42
N PRO A 365 -24.25 4.05 -22.01
CA PRO A 365 -24.70 5.31 -21.43
C PRO A 365 -25.08 5.24 -19.94
N VAL A 366 -24.41 6.06 -19.14
CA VAL A 366 -24.86 6.45 -17.79
C VAL A 366 -26.20 7.19 -17.90
N LYS A 367 -27.17 6.81 -17.07
CA LYS A 367 -28.48 7.46 -16.95
C LYS A 367 -28.63 8.02 -15.55
N PHE A 368 -29.40 9.10 -15.44
CA PHE A 368 -29.81 9.60 -14.13
C PHE A 368 -31.15 8.98 -13.73
N LEU A 369 -31.28 8.58 -12.48
CA LEU A 369 -32.54 8.13 -11.90
C LEU A 369 -32.98 9.10 -10.79
N CYS A 370 -34.22 9.56 -10.80
CA CYS A 370 -34.78 10.36 -9.72
C CYS A 370 -35.21 9.43 -8.57
N PRO A 371 -34.81 9.72 -7.31
CA PRO A 371 -35.23 8.93 -6.13
C PRO A 371 -36.67 9.21 -5.70
N LYS A 372 -37.27 10.32 -6.14
CA LYS A 372 -38.64 10.74 -5.77
C LYS A 372 -39.55 10.73 -7.00
N ALA A 373 -40.80 10.28 -6.81
CA ALA A 373 -41.82 10.24 -7.86
C ALA A 373 -42.18 11.64 -8.39
N GLU A 374 -42.09 12.67 -7.56
CA GLU A 374 -42.43 14.07 -7.88
C GLU A 374 -41.27 14.88 -8.50
N CYS A 375 -40.21 14.21 -8.97
CA CYS A 375 -39.07 14.87 -9.60
C CYS A 375 -39.51 15.56 -10.90
N LEU A 376 -39.28 16.88 -11.01
CA LEU A 376 -39.59 17.74 -12.17
C LEU A 376 -39.00 17.24 -13.51
N HIS A 377 -38.03 16.31 -13.45
CA HIS A 377 -37.30 15.77 -14.58
C HIS A 377 -37.64 14.31 -14.89
N THR A 378 -38.68 13.75 -14.25
CA THR A 378 -39.11 12.36 -14.46
C THR A 378 -39.53 12.09 -15.90
N GLY A 379 -38.96 11.04 -16.48
CA GLY A 379 -39.40 10.41 -17.72
C GLY A 379 -40.35 9.25 -17.46
N GLN A 380 -40.91 8.70 -18.54
CA GLN A 380 -41.86 7.58 -18.47
C GLN A 380 -41.20 6.24 -18.11
N HIS A 381 -39.91 6.07 -18.40
CA HIS A 381 -39.19 4.82 -18.15
C HIS A 381 -38.84 4.65 -16.67
N LYS A 382 -39.24 3.50 -16.11
CA LYS A 382 -38.90 3.10 -14.74
C LYS A 382 -37.79 2.06 -14.74
N THR A 383 -36.89 2.16 -13.77
CA THR A 383 -35.81 1.20 -13.51
C THR A 383 -36.04 0.58 -12.14
N PHE A 384 -36.08 -0.74 -12.07
CA PHE A 384 -36.15 -1.45 -10.79
C PHE A 384 -34.74 -1.78 -10.30
N ILE A 385 -34.45 -1.42 -9.06
CA ILE A 385 -33.25 -1.84 -8.34
C ILE A 385 -33.69 -2.90 -7.34
N PRO A 386 -33.28 -4.17 -7.49
CA PRO A 386 -33.84 -5.28 -6.73
C PRO A 386 -33.35 -5.35 -5.28
N GLU A 387 -32.18 -4.79 -4.98
CA GLU A 387 -31.54 -4.82 -3.67
C GLU A 387 -30.80 -3.50 -3.41
N ASP A 388 -30.59 -3.17 -2.13
CA ASP A 388 -29.81 -1.99 -1.75
C ASP A 388 -28.39 -2.12 -2.32
N VAL A 389 -27.92 -1.07 -3.00
CA VAL A 389 -26.55 -1.07 -3.52
C VAL A 389 -25.61 -0.73 -2.37
N LYS A 390 -24.56 -1.55 -2.19
CA LYS A 390 -23.55 -1.33 -1.15
C LYS A 390 -22.20 -1.10 -1.80
N ILE A 391 -21.43 -0.15 -1.26
CA ILE A 391 -20.02 -0.01 -1.60
C ILE A 391 -19.24 -0.76 -0.52
N GLU A 392 -18.80 -1.96 -0.85
CA GLU A 392 -17.99 -2.75 0.08
C GLU A 392 -16.54 -2.28 -0.02
N ALA A 393 -16.16 -1.36 0.89
CA ALA A 393 -14.79 -1.15 1.34
C ALA A 393 -14.75 -1.53 2.82
N ASP A 394 -14.15 -2.67 3.15
CA ASP A 394 -14.08 -3.27 4.50
C ASP A 394 -15.38 -3.19 5.34
N SER A 395 -16.53 -3.43 4.70
CA SER A 395 -17.87 -3.44 5.33
C SER A 395 -18.43 -2.07 5.77
N VAL A 396 -17.87 -0.95 5.32
CA VAL A 396 -18.19 0.36 5.94
C VAL A 396 -19.31 1.15 5.24
N TYR A 397 -19.70 0.85 4.00
CA TYR A 397 -20.61 1.75 3.28
C TYR A 397 -21.81 1.07 2.61
N GLN A 398 -23.00 1.45 3.07
CA GLN A 398 -24.21 1.34 2.27
C GLN A 398 -24.30 2.59 1.38
N THR A 399 -24.56 2.42 0.08
CA THR A 399 -24.86 3.60 -0.75
C THR A 399 -26.20 4.19 -0.31
N ARG A 400 -26.51 5.40 -0.79
CA ARG A 400 -27.86 5.98 -0.63
C ARG A 400 -28.90 5.34 -1.55
N ILE A 401 -28.54 4.31 -2.33
CA ILE A 401 -29.42 3.69 -3.32
C ILE A 401 -30.10 2.48 -2.70
N ASN A 402 -31.35 2.66 -2.30
CA ASN A 402 -32.18 1.59 -1.76
C ASN A 402 -32.82 0.77 -2.88
N ALA A 403 -33.19 -0.47 -2.59
CA ALA A 403 -34.05 -1.26 -3.45
C ALA A 403 -35.36 -0.50 -3.74
N GLY A 404 -35.82 -0.53 -4.99
CA GLY A 404 -37.05 0.16 -5.35
C GLY A 404 -37.20 0.50 -6.83
N MET A 405 -38.35 1.09 -7.14
CA MET A 405 -38.66 1.59 -8.48
C MET A 405 -38.22 3.05 -8.60
N TYR A 406 -37.34 3.32 -9.54
CA TYR A 406 -36.84 4.65 -9.84
C TYR A 406 -37.32 5.13 -11.20
N HIS A 407 -37.46 6.45 -11.36
CA HIS A 407 -37.82 7.05 -12.64
C HIS A 407 -36.57 7.58 -13.34
N THR A 408 -36.44 7.31 -14.65
CA THR A 408 -35.37 7.91 -15.45
C THR A 408 -35.52 9.42 -15.45
N CYS A 409 -34.46 10.14 -15.13
CA CYS A 409 -34.40 11.59 -15.21
C CYS A 409 -34.03 11.99 -16.65
N LYS A 410 -35.04 12.21 -17.50
CA LYS A 410 -34.84 12.39 -18.96
C LYS A 410 -33.95 13.59 -19.26
N LEU A 411 -34.25 14.75 -18.68
CA LEU A 411 -33.53 16.00 -18.92
C LEU A 411 -32.04 15.89 -18.57
N LEU A 412 -31.72 15.37 -17.38
CA LEU A 412 -30.32 15.26 -16.95
C LEU A 412 -29.56 14.20 -17.75
N THR A 413 -30.26 13.13 -18.16
CA THR A 413 -29.70 12.09 -19.02
C THR A 413 -29.39 12.63 -20.41
N GLU A 414 -30.29 13.39 -21.04
CA GLU A 414 -30.06 14.05 -22.33
C GLU A 414 -28.89 15.04 -22.26
N LYS A 415 -28.82 15.84 -21.18
CA LYS A 415 -27.71 16.76 -20.93
C LYS A 415 -26.34 16.04 -20.87
N LEU A 416 -26.29 14.86 -20.24
CA LEU A 416 -25.07 14.04 -20.20
C LEU A 416 -24.74 13.45 -21.58
N GLN A 417 -25.74 13.02 -22.34
CA GLN A 417 -25.56 12.49 -23.69
C GLN A 417 -25.04 13.55 -24.67
N ASP A 418 -25.52 14.79 -24.57
CA ASP A 418 -25.03 15.88 -25.41
C ASP A 418 -23.58 16.26 -25.08
N TYR A 419 -23.23 16.24 -23.78
CA TYR A 419 -21.83 16.38 -23.36
C TYR A 419 -20.96 15.25 -23.93
N TYR A 420 -21.40 13.99 -23.80
CA TYR A 420 -20.70 12.83 -24.36
C TYR A 420 -20.44 12.98 -25.87
N LYS A 421 -21.45 13.37 -26.66
CA LYS A 421 -21.27 13.63 -28.11
C LYS A 421 -20.20 14.69 -28.36
N THR A 422 -20.23 15.78 -27.59
CA THR A 422 -19.29 16.89 -27.72
C THR A 422 -17.85 16.47 -27.42
N VAL A 423 -17.63 15.70 -26.35
CA VAL A 423 -16.26 15.25 -26.00
C VAL A 423 -15.76 14.12 -26.88
N SER A 424 -16.64 13.26 -27.39
CA SER A 424 -16.27 12.15 -28.28
C SER A 424 -15.81 12.67 -29.65
N GLN A 425 -16.47 13.69 -30.19
CA GLN A 425 -16.08 14.34 -31.44
C GLN A 425 -14.69 14.99 -31.35
N ARG A 426 -14.32 15.53 -30.17
CA ARG A 426 -13.01 16.17 -29.94
C ARG A 426 -11.87 15.21 -29.67
N SER A 427 -12.16 13.94 -29.43
CA SER A 427 -11.15 12.90 -29.13
C SER A 427 -10.78 12.04 -30.34
N GLU A 428 -11.48 12.22 -31.46
CA GLU A 428 -11.18 11.58 -32.76
C GLU A 428 -10.34 12.47 -33.69
N ASP A 429 -10.19 13.75 -33.34
CA ASP A 429 -9.25 14.73 -33.92
C ASP A 429 -7.97 14.81 -33.07
#